data_AF-A0A9K3NXA6-F1
#
_entry.id   AF-A0A9K3NXA6-F1
#
_cell.length_a   1.000
_cell.length_b   1.000
_cell.length_c   1.000
_cell.angle_alpha   90.00
_cell.angle_beta   90.00
_cell.angle_gamma   90.00
#
_symmetry.space_group_name_H-M   'P 1'
#
loop_
_entity.id
_entity.type
_entity.pdbx_description
1 polymer ?
#
loop_
_entity_poly.entity_id
_entity_poly.type
_entity_poly.pdbx_seq_one_letter_code
_entity_poly.pdbx_strand_id
1 'polypeptide(L)'
;MDVKESPIQQINDDNFFKKTTPYKVKDVFTKYLKLFNNPKYPQIENALPHRLDFDWKTIYNTVDYGVFVMRHMETWFGVTVEKWDSGFPLTHTAKKACLTRLRKKYAVKLVTSNVNMHRNRIMAEVVEYGMACELG
;
A
#
# COMPACT_ATOMS: atom_id res chain seq x y z
N MET A 1 -19.14 -8.58 -9.61
CA MET A 1 -19.11 -7.59 -10.72
C MET A 1 -18.82 -8.35 -11.99
N ASP A 2 -19.52 -8.03 -13.08
CA ASP A 2 -19.18 -8.56 -14.41
C ASP A 2 -17.76 -8.11 -14.78
N VAL A 3 -16.92 -9.02 -15.27
CA VAL A 3 -15.51 -8.74 -15.64
C VAL A 3 -15.44 -7.64 -16.69
N LYS A 4 -16.52 -7.46 -17.47
CA LYS A 4 -16.66 -6.45 -18.53
C LYS A 4 -16.91 -5.02 -18.03
N GLU A 5 -17.26 -4.82 -16.76
CA GLU A 5 -17.51 -3.49 -16.17
C GLU A 5 -16.37 -2.97 -15.27
N SER A 6 -15.18 -3.58 -15.33
CA SER A 6 -14.02 -3.06 -14.59
C SER A 6 -13.53 -1.74 -15.22
N PRO A 7 -13.53 -0.60 -14.49
CA PRO A 7 -13.04 0.69 -15.02
C PRO A 7 -11.54 0.70 -15.34
N ILE A 8 -10.83 -0.38 -15.01
CA ILE A 8 -9.39 -0.52 -15.19
C ILE A 8 -9.19 -1.74 -16.09
N GLN A 9 -8.91 -1.47 -17.36
CA GLN A 9 -8.55 -2.47 -18.35
C GLN A 9 -7.14 -3.04 -18.05
N GLN A 10 -6.89 -4.27 -18.48
CA GLN A 10 -5.59 -4.94 -18.36
C GLN A 10 -4.91 -4.98 -19.73
N ILE A 11 -4.29 -3.87 -20.12
CA ILE A 11 -3.62 -3.73 -21.43
C ILE A 11 -2.12 -3.88 -21.24
N ASN A 12 -1.55 -4.91 -21.86
CA ASN A 12 -0.11 -5.15 -21.95
C ASN A 12 0.37 -4.86 -23.37
N ASP A 13 0.54 -3.58 -23.69
CA ASP A 13 1.10 -3.11 -24.96
C ASP A 13 2.64 -3.17 -24.91
N ASP A 14 3.31 -3.28 -26.05
CA ASP A 14 4.78 -3.23 -26.11
C ASP A 14 5.32 -1.84 -25.74
N ASN A 15 4.58 -0.78 -26.07
CA ASN A 15 4.90 0.58 -25.64
C ASN A 15 4.48 0.77 -24.18
N PHE A 16 5.47 0.98 -23.31
CA PHE A 16 5.26 1.23 -21.87
C PHE A 16 4.19 2.28 -21.56
N PHE A 17 4.12 3.37 -22.33
CA PHE A 17 3.16 4.44 -22.06
C PHE A 17 1.72 4.04 -22.36
N LYS A 18 1.51 3.07 -23.27
CA LYS A 18 0.21 2.50 -23.64
C LYS A 18 -0.26 1.38 -22.71
N LYS A 19 0.63 0.84 -21.87
CA LYS A 19 0.26 -0.15 -20.83
C LYS A 19 -0.66 0.46 -19.78
N THR A 20 -1.55 -0.35 -19.22
CA THR A 20 -2.32 0.06 -18.03
C THR A 20 -1.48 -0.04 -16.77
N THR A 21 -1.90 0.66 -15.70
CA THR A 21 -1.15 0.78 -14.44
C THR A 21 -0.65 -0.55 -13.87
N PRO A 22 -1.43 -1.66 -13.82
CA PRO A 22 -0.94 -2.93 -13.31
C PRO A 22 0.30 -3.45 -14.06
N TYR A 23 0.31 -3.33 -15.39
CA TYR A 23 1.45 -3.75 -16.21
C TYR A 23 2.63 -2.78 -16.10
N LYS A 24 2.38 -1.47 -16.00
CA LYS A 24 3.45 -0.49 -15.70
C LYS A 24 4.15 -0.81 -14.39
N VAL A 25 3.40 -1.10 -13.33
CA VAL A 25 3.94 -1.48 -12.02
C VAL A 25 4.71 -2.80 -12.11
N LYS A 26 4.15 -3.81 -12.77
CA LYS A 26 4.83 -5.10 -13.00
C LYS A 26 6.17 -4.90 -13.72
N ASP A 27 6.22 -4.12 -14.78
CA ASP A 27 7.45 -3.89 -15.56
C ASP A 27 8.52 -3.18 -14.71
N VAL A 28 8.15 -2.11 -14.00
CA VAL A 28 9.08 -1.37 -13.14
C VAL A 28 9.60 -2.27 -12.01
N PHE A 29 8.71 -3.03 -11.37
CA PHE A 29 9.09 -3.94 -10.29
C PHE A 29 9.97 -5.08 -10.78
N THR A 30 9.67 -5.66 -11.94
CA THR A 30 10.49 -6.71 -12.56
C THR A 30 11.89 -6.18 -12.91
N LYS A 31 11.99 -4.97 -13.47
CA LYS A 31 13.28 -4.31 -13.75
C LYS A 31 14.10 -4.10 -12.48
N TYR A 32 13.46 -3.66 -11.39
CA TYR A 32 14.09 -3.54 -10.08
C TYR A 32 14.63 -4.90 -9.60
N LEU A 33 13.82 -5.96 -9.65
CA LEU A 33 14.26 -7.29 -9.22
C LEU A 33 15.44 -7.81 -10.05
N LYS A 34 15.45 -7.56 -11.37
CA LYS A 34 16.58 -7.89 -12.25
C LYS A 34 17.85 -7.13 -11.88
N LEU A 35 17.75 -5.82 -11.63
CA LEU A 35 18.88 -4.98 -11.24
C LEU A 35 19.58 -5.49 -9.98
N PHE A 36 18.81 -6.04 -9.04
CA PHE A 36 19.32 -6.59 -7.78
C PHE A 36 19.52 -8.12 -7.81
N ASN A 37 19.52 -8.75 -8.99
CA ASN A 37 19.69 -10.20 -9.17
C ASN A 37 18.77 -11.05 -8.26
N ASN A 38 17.54 -10.59 -8.02
CA ASN A 38 16.61 -11.30 -7.15
C ASN A 38 16.10 -12.57 -7.86
N PRO A 39 16.22 -13.77 -7.26
CA PRO A 39 15.88 -15.03 -7.93
C PRO A 39 14.40 -15.18 -8.27
N LYS A 40 13.52 -14.34 -7.71
CA LYS A 40 12.08 -14.36 -8.01
C LYS A 40 11.69 -13.54 -9.24
N TYR A 41 12.61 -12.79 -9.86
CA TYR A 41 12.26 -11.97 -11.03
C TYR A 41 11.59 -12.78 -12.16
N PRO A 42 12.00 -14.03 -12.50
CA PRO A 42 11.38 -14.75 -13.61
C PRO A 42 9.92 -15.11 -13.30
N GLN A 43 9.61 -15.39 -12.04
CA GLN A 43 8.27 -15.72 -11.59
C GLN A 43 7.35 -14.49 -11.72
N ILE A 44 7.82 -13.32 -11.30
CA ILE A 44 7.07 -12.07 -11.42
C ILE A 44 6.92 -11.63 -12.88
N GLU A 45 7.96 -11.79 -13.70
CA GLU A 45 7.94 -11.46 -15.12
C GLU A 45 6.89 -12.26 -15.89
N ASN A 46 6.72 -13.54 -15.55
CA ASN A 46 5.72 -14.42 -16.18
C ASN A 46 4.34 -14.34 -15.51
N ALA A 47 4.23 -13.77 -14.31
CA ALA A 47 2.95 -13.66 -13.61
C ALA A 47 1.99 -12.70 -14.32
N LEU A 48 0.73 -13.11 -14.47
CA LEU A 48 -0.33 -12.22 -14.94
C LEU A 48 -0.86 -11.40 -13.75
N PRO A 49 -0.89 -10.06 -13.84
CA PRO A 49 -1.54 -9.25 -12.81
C PRO A 49 -2.99 -9.67 -12.66
N HIS A 50 -3.43 -10.00 -11.45
CA HIS A 50 -4.82 -10.32 -11.16
C HIS A 50 -5.40 -9.26 -10.21
N ARG A 51 -6.55 -8.70 -10.57
CA ARG A 51 -7.25 -7.73 -9.71
C ARG A 51 -8.10 -8.49 -8.71
N LEU A 52 -7.70 -8.40 -7.45
CA LEU A 52 -8.47 -8.98 -6.35
C LEU A 52 -9.76 -8.21 -6.14
N ASP A 53 -10.84 -8.94 -5.84
CA ASP A 53 -12.13 -8.37 -5.47
C ASP A 53 -12.33 -8.48 -3.97
N PHE A 54 -12.40 -7.33 -3.29
CA PHE A 54 -12.60 -7.25 -1.85
C PHE A 54 -13.92 -6.58 -1.53
N ASP A 55 -14.65 -7.10 -0.54
CA ASP A 55 -15.92 -6.52 -0.10
C ASP A 55 -15.76 -5.09 0.44
N TRP A 56 -14.62 -4.79 1.05
CA TRP A 56 -14.32 -3.47 1.61
C TRP A 56 -13.76 -2.49 0.58
N LYS A 57 -13.62 -2.87 -0.71
CA LYS A 57 -13.07 -1.98 -1.76
C LYS A 57 -13.81 -0.63 -1.79
N THR A 58 -13.07 0.43 -2.11
CA THR A 58 -13.62 1.79 -2.21
C THR A 58 -13.70 2.23 -3.66
N ILE A 59 -14.75 2.96 -4.00
CA ILE A 59 -14.89 3.65 -5.29
C ILE A 59 -14.54 5.13 -5.05
N TYR A 60 -13.76 5.75 -5.94
CA TYR A 60 -13.36 7.17 -5.90
C TYR A 60 -12.44 7.63 -4.76
N ASN A 61 -11.96 6.72 -3.90
CA ASN A 61 -10.94 7.10 -2.91
C ASN A 61 -9.59 7.23 -3.61
N THR A 62 -9.05 8.46 -3.65
CA THR A 62 -7.75 8.78 -4.27
C THR A 62 -6.65 9.13 -3.27
N VAL A 63 -6.96 9.19 -1.97
CA VAL A 63 -6.07 9.74 -0.92
C VAL A 63 -5.52 8.68 0.04
N ASP A 64 -6.13 7.50 0.09
CA ASP A 64 -5.77 6.44 1.04
C ASP A 64 -4.96 5.30 0.42
N TYR A 65 -4.56 5.38 -0.86
CA TYR A 65 -3.84 4.30 -1.55
C TYR A 65 -2.61 3.82 -0.78
N GLY A 66 -1.81 4.73 -0.23
CA GLY A 66 -0.63 4.39 0.57
C GLY A 66 -0.98 3.60 1.85
N VAL A 67 -2.10 3.94 2.50
CA VAL A 67 -2.58 3.23 3.70
C VAL A 67 -3.02 1.82 3.34
N PHE A 68 -3.73 1.64 2.22
CA PHE A 68 -4.11 0.32 1.71
C PHE A 68 -2.87 -0.52 1.39
N VAL A 69 -1.89 0.02 0.65
CA VAL A 69 -0.65 -0.71 0.31
C VAL A 69 0.10 -1.14 1.57
N MET A 70 0.30 -0.23 2.52
CA MET A 70 1.00 -0.56 3.78
C MET A 70 0.24 -1.60 4.60
N ARG A 71 -1.10 -1.52 4.66
CA ARG A 71 -1.93 -2.52 5.35
C ARG A 71 -1.87 -3.87 4.65
N HIS A 72 -1.83 -3.88 3.33
CA HIS A 72 -1.69 -5.13 2.60
C HIS A 72 -0.35 -5.79 2.87
N MET A 73 0.75 -5.03 2.80
CA MET A 73 2.08 -5.53 3.14
C MET A 73 2.17 -5.99 4.60
N GLU A 74 1.46 -5.34 5.54
CA GLU A 74 1.43 -5.74 6.96
C GLU A 74 0.67 -7.05 7.22
N THR A 75 -0.32 -7.39 6.39
CA THR A 75 -1.25 -8.51 6.64
C THR A 75 -1.12 -9.66 5.65
N TRP A 76 -0.39 -9.47 4.55
CA TRP A 76 -0.20 -10.50 3.53
C TRP A 76 0.93 -11.46 3.91
N PHE A 77 0.56 -12.66 4.34
CA PHE A 77 1.49 -13.73 4.72
C PHE A 77 1.44 -14.95 3.79
N GLY A 78 1.02 -14.76 2.53
CA GLY A 78 0.96 -15.84 1.53
C GLY A 78 -0.22 -16.80 1.71
N VAL A 79 -1.27 -16.39 2.42
CA VAL A 79 -2.54 -17.12 2.46
C VAL A 79 -3.32 -16.93 1.17
N THR A 80 -4.34 -17.76 0.92
CA THR A 80 -5.24 -17.56 -0.21
C THR A 80 -6.04 -16.27 -0.04
N VAL A 81 -6.51 -15.69 -1.14
CA VAL A 81 -7.25 -14.41 -1.13
C VAL A 81 -8.52 -14.52 -0.28
N GLU A 82 -9.20 -15.66 -0.32
CA GLU A 82 -10.42 -15.91 0.45
C GLU A 82 -10.17 -15.96 1.96
N LYS A 83 -8.94 -16.31 2.37
CA LYS A 83 -8.51 -16.35 3.77
C LYS A 83 -7.80 -15.08 4.20
N TRP A 84 -7.60 -14.13 3.29
CA TRP A 84 -6.87 -12.91 3.59
C TRP A 84 -7.79 -11.85 4.20
N ASP A 85 -7.71 -11.73 5.52
CA ASP A 85 -8.34 -10.62 6.25
C ASP A 85 -7.36 -9.44 6.42
N SER A 86 -7.61 -8.35 5.69
CA SER A 86 -6.89 -7.09 5.84
C SER A 86 -7.46 -6.19 6.96
N GLY A 87 -8.57 -6.59 7.59
CA GLY A 87 -9.17 -5.94 8.76
C GLY A 87 -9.90 -4.64 8.45
N PHE A 88 -10.34 -4.44 7.21
CA PHE A 88 -11.09 -3.24 6.82
C PHE A 88 -12.59 -3.42 7.09
N PRO A 89 -13.23 -2.47 7.82
CA PRO A 89 -14.68 -2.49 8.01
C PRO A 89 -15.44 -2.30 6.69
N LEU A 90 -16.64 -2.87 6.61
CA LEU A 90 -17.51 -2.74 5.44
C LEU A 90 -18.25 -1.39 5.42
N THR A 91 -18.65 -0.87 6.58
CA THR A 91 -19.39 0.40 6.67
C THR A 91 -18.49 1.61 6.43
N HIS A 92 -19.03 2.63 5.74
CA HIS A 92 -18.26 3.82 5.37
C HIS A 92 -17.68 4.56 6.59
N THR A 93 -18.49 4.79 7.63
CA THR A 93 -18.06 5.50 8.84
C THR A 93 -16.95 4.76 9.58
N ALA A 94 -17.11 3.44 9.80
CA ALA A 94 -16.08 2.65 10.47
C ALA A 94 -14.80 2.55 9.63
N LYS A 95 -14.93 2.44 8.30
CA LYS A 95 -13.80 2.44 7.37
C LYS A 95 -13.02 3.74 7.42
N LYS A 96 -13.69 4.90 7.41
CA LYS A 96 -13.03 6.22 7.55
C LYS A 96 -12.27 6.33 8.87
N ALA A 97 -12.87 5.89 9.97
CA ALA A 97 -12.20 5.86 11.28
C ALA A 97 -10.98 4.90 11.28
N CYS A 98 -11.13 3.71 10.70
CA CYS A 98 -10.05 2.73 10.55
C CYS A 98 -8.88 3.30 9.72
N LEU A 99 -9.17 3.89 8.56
CA LEU A 99 -8.16 4.53 7.69
C LEU A 99 -7.44 5.68 8.41
N THR A 100 -8.17 6.51 9.17
CA THR A 100 -7.57 7.59 9.96
C THR A 100 -6.61 7.05 11.01
N ARG A 101 -7.00 5.98 11.72
CA ARG A 101 -6.15 5.31 12.71
C ARG A 101 -4.91 4.68 12.06
N LEU A 102 -5.08 3.97 10.95
CA LEU A 102 -3.97 3.36 10.21
C LEU A 102 -3.01 4.41 9.65
N ARG A 103 -3.53 5.52 9.12
CA ARG A 103 -2.72 6.66 8.66
C ARG A 103 -1.83 7.17 9.80
N LYS A 104 -2.40 7.42 10.98
CA LYS A 104 -1.63 7.84 12.18
C LYS A 104 -0.58 6.79 12.56
N LYS A 105 -0.97 5.52 12.63
CA LYS A 105 -0.07 4.39 12.96
C LYS A 105 1.13 4.34 12.01
N TYR A 106 0.89 4.40 10.70
CA TYR A 106 1.96 4.32 9.70
C TYR A 106 2.81 5.58 9.66
N ALA A 107 2.22 6.77 9.79
CA ALA A 107 2.96 8.01 9.91
C ALA A 107 3.92 7.97 11.10
N VAL A 108 3.43 7.60 12.30
CA VAL A 108 4.26 7.44 13.51
C VAL A 108 5.39 6.43 13.28
N LYS A 109 5.08 5.26 12.71
CA LYS A 109 6.10 4.24 12.40
C LYS A 109 7.17 4.75 11.44
N LEU A 110 6.78 5.48 10.39
CA LEU A 110 7.72 6.03 9.39
C LEU A 110 8.62 7.11 10.02
N VAL A 111 8.04 8.06 10.75
CA VAL A 111 8.81 9.17 11.31
C VAL A 111 9.74 8.75 12.45
N THR A 112 9.34 7.75 13.24
CA THR A 112 10.16 7.23 14.37
C THR A 112 11.07 6.07 13.99
N SER A 113 11.01 5.59 12.73
CA SER A 113 11.83 4.47 12.26
C SER A 113 13.32 4.77 12.33
N ASN A 114 14.13 3.76 12.70
CA ASN A 114 15.59 3.88 12.76
C ASN A 114 16.24 4.17 11.40
N VAL A 115 15.56 3.86 10.29
CA VAL A 115 16.05 4.18 8.94
C VAL A 115 15.73 5.62 8.52
N ASN A 116 14.88 6.33 9.27
CA ASN A 116 14.59 7.73 8.97
C ASN A 116 15.76 8.60 9.43
N MET A 117 16.45 9.23 8.48
CA MET A 117 17.58 10.13 8.76
C MET A 117 17.22 11.31 9.66
N HIS A 118 15.94 11.71 9.70
CA HIS A 118 15.46 12.80 10.55
C HIS A 118 14.93 12.34 11.92
N ARG A 119 14.98 11.04 12.22
CA ARG A 119 14.45 10.47 13.47
C ARG A 119 14.91 11.24 14.70
N ASN A 120 16.22 11.48 14.84
CA ASN A 120 16.76 12.11 16.05
C ASN A 120 16.21 13.52 16.26
N ARG A 121 16.10 14.32 15.18
CA ARG A 121 15.47 15.65 15.23
C ARG A 121 14.02 15.56 15.67
N ILE A 122 13.25 14.66 15.04
CA ILE A 122 11.82 14.49 15.32
C ILE A 122 11.61 14.05 16.78
N MET A 123 12.43 13.13 17.29
CA MET A 123 12.32 12.66 18.67
C MET A 123 12.68 13.75 19.69
N ALA A 124 13.63 14.63 19.37
CA ALA A 124 13.95 15.79 20.22
C ALA A 124 12.75 16.76 20.31
N GLU A 125 12.15 17.12 19.16
CA GLU A 125 10.97 17.99 19.09
C GLU A 125 9.78 17.42 19.88
N VAL A 126 9.59 16.09 19.87
CA VAL A 126 8.53 15.42 20.65
C VAL A 126 8.75 15.58 22.16
N VAL A 127 9.99 15.46 22.63
CA VAL A 127 10.33 15.64 24.05
C VAL A 127 10.10 17.09 24.47
N GLU A 128 10.56 18.05 23.66
CA GLU A 128 10.34 19.48 23.90
C GLU A 128 8.85 19.82 23.99
N TYR A 129 8.04 19.33 23.05
CA TYR A 129 6.60 19.56 23.05
C TYR A 129 5.90 18.90 24.26
N GLY A 130 6.32 17.68 24.62
CA GLY A 130 5.79 16.97 25.79
C GLY A 130 6.03 17.75 27.09
N MET A 131 7.25 18.26 27.29
CA MET A 131 7.59 19.09 28.45
C MET A 131 6.81 20.42 28.47
N ALA A 132 6.56 21.03 27.30
CA ALA A 132 5.76 22.26 27.22
C ALA A 132 4.28 22.05 27.58
N CYS A 133 3.72 20.86 27.31
CA CYS A 133 2.34 20.52 27.68
C CYS A 133 2.15 20.19 29.17
N GLU A 134 3.20 19.81 29.90
CA GLU A 134 3.13 19.53 31.33
C GLU A 134 3.22 20.79 32.21
N LEU A 135 3.60 21.92 31.62
CA LEU A 135 3.80 23.22 32.30
C LEU A 135 2.65 24.22 32.10
N GLY A 136 1.60 23.86 31.36
CA GLY A 136 0.42 24.70 31.10
C GLY A 136 -0.86 24.08 31.64
#